data_AF-A0A9D6LYJ2-F1
#
_entry.id   AF-A0A9D6LYJ2-F1
#
_cell.length_a   1.000
_cell.length_b   1.000
_cell.length_c   1.000
_cell.angle_alpha   90.00
_cell.angle_beta   90.00
_cell.angle_gamma   90.00
#
_symmetry.space_group_name_H-M   'P 1'
#
loop_
_entity.id
_entity.type
_entity.pdbx_description
1 polymer ?
#
loop_
_entity_poly.entity_id
_entity_poly.type
_entity_poly.pdbx_seq_one_letter_code
_entity_poly.pdbx_strand_id
1 'polypeptide(L)'
;MAKKTDPLNRKKYGAVTVNLNVVDVKAAASFYQKAFGFKKRGISNGPDGKPMSLYLYVENADKVFARAVKLGATARMPVTDMFWGDRCGNVIDPEGHPWAIATHIAEPTPREMKKKMAEQMAAMQSSAAGA
;
A
#
# COMPACT_ATOMS: atom_id res chain seq x y z
N MET A 1 -20.75 18.78 5.70
CA MET A 1 -20.77 17.36 6.09
C MET A 1 -19.67 16.64 5.33
N ALA A 2 -18.76 15.92 5.99
CA ALA A 2 -17.72 15.17 5.30
C ALA A 2 -18.36 14.09 4.43
N LYS A 3 -17.95 14.01 3.15
CA LYS A 3 -18.49 13.04 2.19
C LYS A 3 -18.19 11.63 2.71
N LYS A 4 -19.21 10.78 2.86
CA LYS A 4 -19.06 9.40 3.35
C LYS A 4 -18.21 8.62 2.33
N THR A 5 -16.97 8.32 2.68
CA THR A 5 -16.03 7.55 1.84
C THR A 5 -16.32 6.06 1.95
N ASP A 6 -16.16 5.33 0.85
CA ASP A 6 -16.21 3.86 0.86
C ASP A 6 -14.82 3.35 1.29
N PRO A 7 -14.68 2.72 2.46
CA PRO A 7 -13.39 2.37 3.02
C PRO A 7 -12.59 1.35 2.20
N LEU A 8 -13.26 0.63 1.28
CA LEU A 8 -12.62 -0.31 0.35
C LEU A 8 -12.60 0.19 -1.10
N ASN A 9 -13.08 1.41 -1.36
CA ASN A 9 -13.12 2.03 -2.69
C ASN A 9 -13.73 1.12 -3.80
N ARG A 10 -14.83 0.43 -3.48
CA ARG A 10 -15.46 -0.60 -4.33
C ARG A 10 -16.03 -0.05 -5.64
N LYS A 11 -16.35 1.25 -5.68
CA LYS A 11 -16.80 1.93 -6.91
C LYS A 11 -15.69 2.13 -7.94
N LYS A 12 -14.43 2.19 -7.50
CA LYS A 12 -13.26 2.30 -8.40
C LYS A 12 -12.61 0.95 -8.68
N TYR A 13 -12.77 -0.04 -7.80
CA TYR A 13 -12.12 -1.34 -7.92
C TYR A 13 -13.07 -2.51 -7.58
N GLY A 14 -13.16 -3.51 -8.45
CA GLY A 14 -13.71 -4.83 -8.15
C GLY A 14 -12.59 -5.86 -8.27
N ALA A 15 -12.05 -6.36 -7.16
CA ALA A 15 -10.80 -7.13 -7.21
C ALA A 15 -10.94 -8.53 -6.62
N VAL A 16 -10.70 -9.52 -7.48
CA VAL A 16 -10.04 -10.77 -7.10
C VAL A 16 -8.54 -10.47 -7.09
N THR A 17 -7.92 -10.56 -5.91
CA THR A 17 -6.47 -10.37 -5.76
C THR A 17 -5.80 -11.73 -5.78
N VAL A 18 -5.06 -12.04 -6.84
CA VAL A 18 -4.29 -13.29 -6.95
C VAL A 18 -2.82 -12.98 -6.66
N ASN A 19 -2.22 -13.70 -5.71
CA ASN A 19 -0.79 -13.66 -5.44
C ASN A 19 -0.07 -14.75 -6.23
N LEU A 20 1.09 -14.41 -6.78
CA LEU A 20 1.93 -15.31 -7.56
C LEU A 20 3.37 -15.17 -7.07
N ASN A 21 3.93 -16.25 -6.53
CA ASN A 21 5.35 -16.32 -6.21
C ASN A 21 6.11 -16.65 -7.49
N VAL A 22 6.87 -15.69 -7.99
CA VAL A 22 7.65 -15.83 -9.22
C VAL A 22 9.08 -15.35 -8.99
N VAL A 23 10.03 -16.05 -9.59
CA VAL A 23 11.45 -15.73 -9.48
C VAL A 23 11.80 -14.42 -10.22
N ASP A 24 11.04 -14.10 -11.28
CA ASP A 24 11.16 -12.86 -12.05
C ASP A 24 9.79 -12.26 -12.34
N VAL A 25 9.45 -11.19 -11.63
CA VAL A 25 8.15 -10.50 -11.75
C VAL A 25 8.01 -9.75 -13.06
N LYS A 26 9.10 -9.25 -13.67
CA LYS A 26 9.01 -8.54 -14.95
C LYS A 26 8.69 -9.51 -16.07
N ALA A 27 9.34 -10.69 -16.05
CA ALA A 27 9.04 -11.78 -16.99
C ALA A 27 7.60 -12.29 -16.80
N ALA A 28 7.20 -12.57 -15.56
CA ALA A 28 5.86 -13.05 -15.25
C ALA A 28 4.76 -12.05 -15.61
N ALA A 29 4.92 -10.77 -15.26
CA ALA A 29 3.98 -9.72 -15.64
C ALA A 29 3.81 -9.61 -17.17
N SER A 30 4.92 -9.75 -17.92
CA SER A 30 4.89 -9.74 -19.39
C SER A 30 4.15 -10.95 -19.96
N PHE A 31 4.34 -12.13 -19.37
CA PHE A 31 3.61 -13.35 -19.75
C PHE A 31 2.10 -13.19 -19.50
N TYR A 32 1.69 -12.78 -18.31
CA TYR A 32 0.27 -12.66 -17.96
C TYR A 32 -0.44 -11.59 -18.77
N GLN A 33 0.25 -10.48 -19.09
CA GLN A 33 -0.31 -9.45 -19.96
C GLN A 33 -0.65 -10.01 -21.35
N LYS A 34 0.20 -10.90 -21.89
CA LYS A 34 -0.03 -11.60 -23.16
C LYS A 34 -1.10 -12.69 -23.03
N ALA A 35 -1.05 -13.49 -21.97
CA ALA A 35 -1.91 -14.66 -21.77
C ALA A 35 -3.37 -14.30 -21.44
N PHE A 36 -3.57 -13.24 -20.66
CA PHE A 36 -4.89 -12.86 -20.13
C PHE A 36 -5.41 -11.53 -20.66
N GLY A 37 -4.64 -10.81 -21.49
CA GLY A 37 -5.12 -9.64 -22.23
C GLY A 37 -5.46 -8.40 -21.38
N PHE A 38 -4.89 -8.25 -20.18
CA PHE A 38 -5.13 -7.07 -19.34
C PHE A 38 -4.14 -5.93 -19.61
N LYS A 39 -4.51 -4.70 -19.23
CA LYS A 39 -3.61 -3.53 -19.25
C LYS A 39 -2.89 -3.39 -17.91
N LYS A 40 -1.56 -3.53 -17.90
CA LYS A 40 -0.72 -3.36 -16.70
C LYS A 40 -0.81 -1.93 -16.15
N ARG A 41 -1.11 -1.79 -14.85
CA ARG A 41 -1.24 -0.48 -14.17
C ARG A 41 0.09 0.06 -13.63
N GLY A 42 0.97 -0.81 -13.13
CA GLY A 42 2.27 -0.46 -12.54
C GLY A 42 2.91 -1.67 -11.85
N ILE A 43 4.23 -1.59 -11.58
CA ILE A 43 4.95 -2.53 -10.72
C ILE A 43 5.55 -1.70 -9.59
N SER A 44 5.25 -2.05 -8.33
CA SER A 44 5.87 -1.43 -7.15
C SER A 44 7.08 -2.27 -6.74
N ASN A 45 8.24 -1.63 -6.62
CA ASN A 45 9.46 -2.25 -6.11
C ASN A 45 9.67 -1.86 -4.65
N GLY A 46 10.14 -2.80 -3.83
CA GLY A 46 10.64 -2.53 -2.50
C GLY A 46 11.98 -1.79 -2.53
N PRO A 47 12.45 -1.27 -1.38
CA PRO A 47 13.74 -0.57 -1.26
C PRO A 47 14.97 -1.41 -1.67
N ASP A 48 14.84 -2.73 -1.69
CA ASP A 48 15.85 -3.69 -2.14
C ASP A 48 15.72 -4.06 -3.63
N GLY A 49 14.84 -3.37 -4.37
CA GLY A 49 14.57 -3.64 -5.78
C GLY A 49 13.72 -4.89 -6.02
N LYS A 50 13.33 -5.62 -4.96
CA LYS A 50 12.47 -6.79 -5.08
C LYS A 50 11.00 -6.37 -5.15
N PRO A 51 10.19 -6.97 -6.01
CA PRO A 51 8.77 -6.61 -6.13
C PRO A 51 8.00 -7.29 -5.00
N MET A 52 7.57 -6.55 -3.98
CA MET A 52 6.71 -7.11 -2.94
C MET A 52 5.88 -6.05 -2.23
N SER A 53 4.56 -6.22 -2.25
CA SER A 53 3.76 -6.21 -1.03
C SER A 53 2.33 -6.62 -1.35
N LEU A 54 1.67 -7.30 -0.41
CA LEU A 54 0.22 -7.37 -0.43
C LEU A 54 -0.34 -6.07 0.14
N TYR A 55 -1.14 -5.33 -0.64
CA TYR A 55 -1.83 -4.13 -0.18
C TYR A 55 -3.29 -4.51 0.18
N LEU A 56 -3.53 -4.73 1.47
CA LEU A 56 -4.82 -5.13 2.00
C LEU A 56 -5.67 -3.90 2.34
N TYR A 57 -6.81 -3.75 1.68
CA TYR A 57 -7.85 -2.84 2.14
C TYR A 57 -8.71 -3.53 3.20
N VAL A 58 -8.81 -2.89 4.36
CA VAL A 58 -9.60 -3.34 5.51
C VAL A 58 -10.43 -2.18 6.04
N GLU A 59 -11.50 -2.48 6.76
CA GLU A 59 -12.35 -1.45 7.35
C GLU A 59 -11.62 -0.61 8.42
N ASN A 60 -10.62 -1.20 9.10
CA ASN A 60 -9.85 -0.51 10.12
C ASN A 60 -8.38 -1.00 10.12
N ALA A 61 -7.52 -0.20 9.50
CA ALA A 61 -6.10 -0.49 9.36
C ALA A 61 -5.39 -0.61 10.71
N ASP A 62 -5.65 0.30 11.66
CA ASP A 62 -5.02 0.27 12.98
C ASP A 62 -5.30 -1.04 13.73
N LYS A 63 -6.56 -1.47 13.73
CA LYS A 63 -6.99 -2.70 14.41
C LYS A 63 -6.33 -3.94 13.81
N VAL A 64 -6.27 -4.02 12.48
CA VAL A 64 -5.67 -5.17 11.78
C VAL A 64 -4.16 -5.15 11.92
N PHE A 65 -3.53 -3.98 11.82
CA PHE A 65 -2.09 -3.80 12.03
C PHE A 65 -1.67 -4.22 13.44
N ALA A 66 -2.34 -3.71 14.48
CA ALA A 66 -2.05 -4.05 15.86
C ALA A 66 -2.22 -5.56 16.13
N ARG A 67 -3.24 -6.19 15.53
CA ARG A 67 -3.43 -7.64 15.61
C ARG A 67 -2.29 -8.40 14.93
N ALA A 68 -1.85 -7.97 13.74
CA ALA A 68 -0.75 -8.60 13.02
C ALA A 68 0.55 -8.56 13.85
N VAL A 69 0.86 -7.41 14.43
CA VAL A 69 2.04 -7.26 15.31
C VAL A 69 1.93 -8.16 16.54
N LYS A 70 0.77 -8.23 17.19
CA LYS A 70 0.52 -9.14 18.33
C LYS A 70 0.71 -10.63 17.97
N LEU A 71 0.50 -11.00 16.71
CA LEU A 71 0.67 -12.37 16.21
C LEU A 71 2.09 -12.68 15.70
N GLY A 72 3.05 -11.76 15.87
CA GLY A 72 4.45 -11.98 15.53
C GLY A 72 4.92 -11.28 14.25
N ALA A 73 4.07 -10.45 13.61
CA ALA A 73 4.54 -9.60 12.53
C ALA A 73 5.41 -8.45 13.07
N THR A 74 6.47 -8.08 12.34
CA THR A 74 7.33 -6.95 12.65
C THR A 74 6.79 -5.67 12.03
N ALA A 75 6.58 -4.62 12.81
CA ALA A 75 6.17 -3.31 12.30
C ALA A 75 7.33 -2.65 11.52
N ARG A 76 7.14 -2.47 10.21
CA ARG A 76 8.12 -1.81 9.33
C ARG A 76 7.83 -0.32 9.16
N MET A 77 6.55 0.02 9.03
CA MET A 77 6.07 1.40 8.94
C MET A 77 4.79 1.49 9.78
N PRO A 78 4.76 2.34 10.82
CA PRO A 78 3.53 2.58 11.58
C PRO A 78 2.40 3.05 10.68
N VAL A 79 1.15 2.76 11.09
CA VAL A 79 -0.03 3.24 10.37
C VAL A 79 -0.07 4.77 10.42
N THR A 80 -0.10 5.39 9.25
CA THR A 80 -0.16 6.86 9.11
C THR A 80 -1.11 7.26 7.99
N ASP A 81 -1.56 8.51 8.02
CA ASP A 81 -2.40 9.08 6.96
C ASP A 81 -1.50 9.51 5.79
N MET A 82 -1.81 9.00 4.61
CA MET A 82 -1.02 9.19 3.40
C MET A 82 -1.62 10.27 2.52
N PHE A 83 -0.76 11.01 1.81
CA PHE A 83 -1.18 12.11 0.94
C PHE A 83 -2.20 11.72 -0.15
N TRP A 84 -2.26 10.43 -0.51
CA TRP A 84 -3.21 9.88 -1.48
C TRP A 84 -4.56 9.44 -0.88
N GLY A 85 -4.77 9.65 0.42
CA GLY A 85 -6.07 9.49 1.07
C GLY A 85 -6.29 8.17 1.80
N ASP A 86 -5.24 7.35 1.95
CA ASP A 86 -5.31 6.12 2.75
C ASP A 86 -4.68 6.32 4.12
N ARG A 87 -5.24 5.65 5.12
CA ARG A 87 -4.57 5.39 6.39
C ARG A 87 -3.89 4.02 6.28
N CYS A 88 -2.56 3.99 6.22
CA CYS A 88 -1.78 2.83 5.78
C CYS A 88 -0.53 2.60 6.66
N GLY A 89 -0.25 1.34 6.97
CA GLY A 89 1.00 0.89 7.62
C GLY A 89 1.58 -0.35 6.95
N ASN A 90 2.86 -0.64 7.18
CA ASN A 90 3.54 -1.83 6.66
C ASN A 90 4.03 -2.74 7.80
N VAL A 91 3.78 -4.05 7.67
CA VAL A 91 4.35 -5.09 8.53
C VAL A 91 5.13 -6.11 7.71
N ILE A 92 6.01 -6.87 8.35
CA ILE A 92 6.65 -8.06 7.81
C ILE A 92 6.12 -9.25 8.62
N ASP A 93 5.54 -10.26 7.98
CA ASP A 93 5.06 -11.46 8.70
C ASP A 93 6.24 -12.33 9.21
N PRO A 94 5.98 -13.34 10.06
CA PRO A 94 7.04 -14.20 10.59
C PRO A 94 7.88 -14.94 9.54
N GLU A 95 7.35 -15.11 8.32
CA GLU A 95 8.03 -15.77 7.20
C GLU A 95 8.82 -14.78 6.33
N GLY A 96 8.84 -13.49 6.70
CA GLY A 96 9.62 -12.46 6.03
C GLY A 96 8.90 -11.73 4.89
N HIS A 97 7.59 -11.95 4.69
CA HIS A 97 6.86 -11.28 3.61
C HIS A 97 6.33 -9.90 4.05
N PRO A 98 6.47 -8.85 3.24
CA PRO A 98 5.94 -7.53 3.56
C PRO A 98 4.47 -7.37 3.16
N TRP A 99 3.69 -6.78 4.07
CA TRP A 99 2.27 -6.50 3.91
C TRP A 99 2.00 -5.02 4.19
N ALA A 100 1.27 -4.36 3.30
CA ALA A 100 0.67 -3.05 3.51
C ALA A 100 -0.80 -3.23 3.93
N ILE A 101 -1.21 -2.61 5.03
CA ILE A 101 -2.58 -2.67 5.56
C ILE A 101 -3.14 -1.27 5.53
N ALA A 102 -4.26 -1.08 4.83
CA ALA A 102 -4.81 0.23 4.56
C ALA A 102 -6.33 0.30 4.74
N THR A 103 -6.80 1.50 5.10
CA THR A 103 -8.21 1.90 5.04
C THR A 103 -8.28 3.17 4.21
N HIS A 104 -9.16 3.20 3.22
CA HIS A 104 -9.37 4.42 2.44
C HIS A 104 -10.19 5.43 3.25
N ILE A 105 -9.65 6.61 3.52
CA ILE A 105 -10.28 7.61 4.40
C ILE A 105 -10.66 8.91 3.68
N ALA A 106 -10.01 9.24 2.56
CA ALA A 106 -10.26 10.47 1.82
C ALA A 106 -10.05 10.31 0.31
N GLU A 107 -10.78 11.09 -0.48
CA GLU A 107 -10.65 11.18 -1.94
C GLU A 107 -10.06 12.55 -2.35
N PRO A 108 -8.75 12.78 -2.17
CA PRO A 108 -8.12 14.07 -2.47
C PRO A 108 -8.00 14.31 -3.98
N THR A 109 -8.17 15.57 -4.38
CA THR A 109 -7.95 16.01 -5.76
C THR A 109 -6.46 15.98 -6.13
N PRO A 110 -6.09 15.97 -7.42
CA PRO A 110 -4.68 16.01 -7.85
C PRO A 110 -3.89 17.18 -7.26
N ARG A 111 -4.54 18.35 -7.10
CA ARG A 111 -3.91 19.54 -6.51
C ARG A 111 -3.63 19.35 -5.02
N GLU A 112 -4.57 18.75 -4.29
CA GLU A 112 -4.41 18.44 -2.86
C GLU A 112 -3.35 17.36 -2.65
N MET A 113 -3.33 16.30 -3.48
CA MET A 113 -2.30 15.27 -3.43
C MET A 113 -0.91 15.86 -3.67
N LYS A 114 -0.72 16.71 -4.69
CA LYS A 114 0.57 17.34 -4.98
C LYS A 114 1.06 18.19 -3.80
N LYS A 115 0.17 18.94 -3.17
CA LYS A 115 0.49 19.76 -1.99
C LYS A 115 0.89 18.88 -0.80
N LYS A 116 0.05 17.91 -0.42
CA LYS A 116 0.29 17.00 0.71
C LYS A 116 1.54 16.13 0.52
N MET A 117 1.82 15.70 -0.71
CA MET A 117 3.05 14.96 -1.04
C MET A 117 4.30 15.78 -0.72
N ALA A 118 4.33 17.06 -1.11
CA ALA A 118 5.47 17.94 -0.83
C ALA A 118 5.68 18.14 0.69
N GLU A 119 4.59 18.35 1.43
CA GLU A 119 4.60 18.48 2.89
C GLU A 119 5.13 17.20 3.57
N GLN A 120 4.65 16.03 3.14
CA GLN A 120 5.02 14.73 3.73
C GLN A 120 6.47 14.34 3.40
N MET A 121 6.95 14.64 2.18
CA MET A 121 8.34 14.44 1.77
C MET A 121 9.31 15.32 2.56
N ALA A 122 8.96 16.59 2.78
CA ALA A 122 9.76 17.51 3.59
C ALA A 122 9.86 17.02 5.04
N ALA A 123 8.75 16.57 5.63
CA ALA A 123 8.74 16.02 6.99
C ALA A 123 9.61 14.75 7.11
N MET A 124 9.57 13.86 6.12
CA MET A 124 10.40 12.64 6.09
C MET A 124 11.90 12.95 5.95
N GLN A 125 12.28 13.96 5.16
CA GLN A 125 13.68 14.39 5.03
C GLN A 125 14.21 14.99 6.33
N SER A 126 13.40 15.77 7.06
CA SER A 126 13.79 16.30 8.37
C SER A 126 13.96 15.22 9.44
N SER A 127 13.17 14.14 9.41
CA SER A 127 13.34 13.02 10.33
C SER A 127 14.55 12.12 10.02
N ALA A 128 14.98 12.05 8.76
CA ALA A 128 16.16 11.27 8.36
C ALA A 128 17.49 12.02 8.60
N ALA A 129 17.47 13.36 8.63
CA ALA A 129 18.64 14.19 8.89
C ALA A 129 18.96 14.38 10.38
N GLY A 130 18.09 13.91 11.28
CA GLY A 130 18.24 14.01 12.73
C GLY A 130 18.50 12.67 13.45
N ALA A 131 18.75 11.59 12.69
CA ALA A 131 19.04 10.25 13.20
C ALA A 131 20.50 9.86 12.94
#